data_AF-A0A9E5WWM3-F1
#
_entry.id   AF-A0A9E5WWM3-F1
#
_cell.length_a   1.000
_cell.length_b   1.000
_cell.length_c   1.000
_cell.angle_alpha   90.00
_cell.angle_beta   90.00
_cell.angle_gamma   90.00
#
_symmetry.space_group_name_H-M   'P 1'
#
loop_
_entity.id
_entity.type
_entity.pdbx_description
1 polymer ?
#
loop_
_entity_poly.entity_id
_entity_poly.type
_entity_poly.pdbx_seq_one_letter_code
_entity_poly.pdbx_strand_id
1 'polypeptide(L)'
;MLHPEAALSPRFAWFMLAASLAVFLFLSVTAPSGAFEAAERSFLLALRNGDDPALLNGPGWLLYFVQNITALGGWPVLTVFSLLLAGALIIHKQWSFLFVLLAVVIGETVITGMLKDFFGRVRPDFLPHLTAASSESFPSGHSASAAAIYLTFGLAIANVLKQRAARRYALGASLVLVFLIGASRVFLGVHYPTDVIAGWCVGAAWASAVWLAAWRLNNNA
;
A
#
# COMPACT_ATOMS: atom_id res chain seq x y z
N MET A 1 -9.81 -3.11 25.74
CA MET A 1 -8.58 -2.48 26.25
C MET A 1 -7.44 -2.82 25.30
N LEU A 2 -6.80 -1.81 24.70
CA LEU A 2 -5.51 -2.01 24.05
C LEU A 2 -4.55 -2.51 25.12
N HIS A 3 -4.03 -3.73 25.01
CA HIS A 3 -3.02 -4.21 25.95
C HIS A 3 -1.83 -3.22 25.94
N PRO A 4 -1.24 -2.90 27.10
CA PRO A 4 -0.16 -1.90 27.22
C PRO A 4 1.11 -2.26 26.43
N GLU A 5 1.22 -3.48 25.90
CA GLU A 5 2.21 -3.87 24.87
C GLU A 5 1.66 -3.70 23.45
N ALA A 6 1.07 -2.54 23.14
CA ALA A 6 0.67 -2.19 21.77
C ALA A 6 1.82 -2.52 20.81
N ALA A 7 1.56 -3.32 19.77
CA ALA A 7 2.58 -3.79 18.84
C ALA A 7 3.36 -2.65 18.14
N LEU A 8 2.84 -1.42 18.20
CA LEU A 8 3.48 -0.22 17.71
C LEU A 8 3.64 0.79 18.86
N SER A 9 4.86 1.28 19.10
CA SER A 9 5.07 2.38 20.05
C SER A 9 4.66 3.72 19.40
N PRO A 10 4.14 4.69 20.16
CA PRO A 10 3.80 6.01 19.63
C PRO A 10 4.98 6.73 18.97
N ARG A 11 6.19 6.56 19.52
CA ARG A 11 7.42 7.09 18.94
C ARG A 11 7.68 6.51 17.55
N PHE A 12 7.49 5.20 17.39
CA PHE A 12 7.63 4.55 16.09
C PHE A 12 6.56 4.99 15.10
N ALA A 13 5.30 5.16 15.54
CA ALA A 13 4.24 5.70 14.69
C ALA A 13 4.55 7.11 14.16
N TRP A 14 5.03 8.00 15.04
CA TRP A 14 5.45 9.36 14.65
C TRP A 14 6.60 9.34 13.67
N PHE A 15 7.59 8.47 13.91
CA PHE A 15 8.71 8.28 13.00
C PHE A 15 8.24 7.80 11.62
N MET A 16 7.39 6.76 11.56
CA MET A 16 6.82 6.26 10.30
C MET A 16 6.02 7.33 9.56
N LEU A 17 5.19 8.09 10.28
CA LEU A 17 4.44 9.20 9.70
C LEU A 17 5.38 10.25 9.11
N ALA A 18 6.36 10.73 9.87
CA ALA A 18 7.29 11.77 9.43
C ALA A 18 8.15 11.29 8.24
N ALA A 19 8.69 10.07 8.30
CA ALA A 19 9.49 9.49 7.22
C ALA A 19 8.66 9.33 5.94
N SER A 20 7.44 8.80 6.06
CA SER A 20 6.55 8.63 4.90
C SER A 20 6.17 9.97 4.28
N LEU A 21 5.86 10.98 5.09
CA LEU A 21 5.57 12.32 4.60
C LEU A 21 6.79 12.95 3.92
N ALA A 22 7.99 12.83 4.50
CA ALA A 22 9.20 13.39 3.92
C ALA A 22 9.52 12.77 2.55
N VAL A 23 9.46 11.44 2.44
CA VAL A 23 9.67 10.73 1.17
C VAL A 23 8.57 11.07 0.16
N PHE A 24 7.31 11.12 0.59
CA PHE A 24 6.20 11.48 -0.29
C PHE A 24 6.35 12.91 -0.82
N LEU A 25 6.66 13.88 0.03
CA LEU A 25 6.85 15.28 -0.36
C LEU A 25 7.99 15.42 -1.37
N PHE A 26 9.11 14.74 -1.14
CA PHE A 26 10.20 14.67 -2.12
C PHE A 26 9.71 14.12 -3.46
N LEU A 27 9.08 12.94 -3.46
CA LEU A 27 8.60 12.29 -4.69
C LEU A 27 7.49 13.08 -5.40
N SER A 28 6.63 13.78 -4.66
CA SER A 28 5.54 14.58 -5.23
C SER A 28 6.03 15.74 -6.09
N VAL A 29 7.27 16.17 -5.89
CA VAL A 29 7.92 17.20 -6.70
C VAL A 29 8.73 16.54 -7.82
N THR A 30 9.59 15.59 -7.48
CA THR A 30 10.58 15.05 -8.42
C THR A 30 10.01 14.05 -9.44
N ALA A 31 8.99 13.28 -9.06
CA ALA A 31 8.46 12.23 -9.93
C ALA A 31 7.61 12.82 -11.07
N PRO A 32 6.66 13.74 -10.82
CA PRO A 32 5.92 14.41 -11.90
C PRO A 32 6.80 15.34 -12.76
N SER A 33 7.93 15.85 -12.22
CA SER A 33 8.85 16.70 -12.99
C SER A 33 9.72 15.92 -13.99
N GLY A 34 9.60 14.60 -14.07
CA GLY A 34 10.41 13.76 -14.96
C GLY A 34 11.84 13.51 -14.46
N ALA A 35 12.18 13.86 -13.21
CA ALA A 35 13.55 13.73 -12.71
C ALA A 35 14.09 12.29 -12.75
N PHE A 36 13.20 11.29 -12.74
CA PHE A 36 13.53 9.87 -12.80
C PHE A 36 13.19 9.20 -14.14
N GLU A 37 12.63 9.92 -15.11
CA GLU A 37 12.01 9.33 -16.30
C GLU A 37 12.94 8.38 -17.05
N ALA A 38 14.19 8.79 -17.30
CA ALA A 38 15.17 7.95 -17.99
C ALA A 38 15.45 6.64 -17.23
N ALA A 39 15.67 6.71 -15.92
CA ALA A 39 15.96 5.55 -15.10
C ALA A 39 14.75 4.60 -14.99
N GLU A 40 13.55 5.15 -14.81
CA GLU A 40 12.32 4.37 -14.71
C GLU A 40 11.95 3.70 -16.03
N ARG A 41 12.15 4.40 -17.15
CA ARG A 41 11.96 3.84 -18.50
C ARG A 41 12.93 2.71 -18.78
N SER A 42 14.23 2.91 -18.50
CA SER A 42 15.23 1.84 -18.65
C SER A 42 14.91 0.63 -17.78
N PHE A 43 14.49 0.86 -16.53
CA PHE A 43 14.09 -0.22 -15.63
C PHE A 43 12.89 -1.00 -16.15
N LEU A 44 11.83 -0.31 -16.57
CA LEU A 44 10.61 -0.94 -17.10
C LEU A 44 10.87 -1.74 -18.37
N LEU A 45 11.68 -1.21 -19.29
CA LEU A 45 12.08 -1.91 -20.52
C LEU A 45 12.95 -3.13 -20.21
N ALA A 46 13.81 -3.09 -19.19
CA ALA A 46 14.62 -4.25 -18.77
C ALA A 46 13.76 -5.43 -18.26
N LEU A 47 12.53 -5.17 -17.80
CA LEU A 47 11.57 -6.22 -17.41
C LEU A 47 10.89 -6.88 -18.62
N ARG A 48 11.05 -6.34 -19.83
CA ARG A 48 10.36 -6.77 -21.05
C ARG A 48 11.27 -7.51 -22.00
N ASN A 49 10.69 -8.46 -22.73
CA ASN A 49 11.39 -9.12 -23.81
C ASN A 49 11.75 -8.11 -24.92
N GLY A 50 12.98 -8.20 -25.44
CA GLY A 50 13.50 -7.26 -26.43
C GLY A 50 12.81 -7.35 -27.80
N ASP A 51 12.29 -8.53 -28.16
CA ASP A 51 11.60 -8.76 -29.43
C ASP A 51 10.10 -8.47 -29.32
N ASP A 52 9.47 -8.78 -28.18
CA ASP A 52 8.06 -8.52 -27.91
C ASP A 52 7.83 -7.88 -26.52
N PRO A 53 7.64 -6.55 -26.43
CA PRO A 53 7.37 -5.85 -25.17
C PRO A 53 6.05 -6.22 -24.48
N ALA A 54 5.18 -7.02 -25.10
CA ALA A 54 4.01 -7.58 -24.43
C ALA A 54 4.37 -8.77 -23.52
N LEU A 55 5.61 -9.27 -23.58
CA LEU A 55 6.09 -10.38 -22.77
C LEU A 55 7.07 -9.91 -21.68
N LEU A 56 6.99 -10.56 -20.51
CA LEU A 56 7.96 -10.38 -19.42
C LEU A 56 9.22 -11.20 -19.68
N ASN A 57 10.37 -10.67 -19.30
CA ASN A 57 11.60 -11.45 -19.16
C ASN A 57 11.45 -12.43 -17.99
N GLY A 58 11.43 -13.73 -18.27
CA GLY A 58 11.41 -14.76 -17.25
C GLY A 58 10.60 -15.99 -17.65
N PRO A 59 10.33 -16.89 -16.68
CA PRO A 59 9.51 -18.07 -16.92
C PRO A 59 8.08 -17.70 -17.33
N GLY A 60 7.45 -18.54 -18.16
CA GLY A 60 6.08 -18.26 -18.65
C GLY A 60 5.00 -18.13 -17.56
N TRP A 61 5.24 -18.69 -16.37
CA TRP A 61 4.33 -18.56 -15.23
C TRP A 61 4.43 -17.20 -14.51
N LEU A 62 5.48 -16.40 -14.78
CA LEU A 62 5.74 -15.15 -14.06
C LEU A 62 4.60 -14.14 -14.24
N LEU A 63 4.09 -13.99 -15.47
CA LEU A 63 2.99 -13.07 -15.74
C LEU A 63 1.74 -13.45 -14.94
N TYR A 64 1.38 -14.73 -14.96
CA TYR A 64 0.24 -15.24 -14.20
C TYR A 64 0.43 -14.99 -12.70
N PHE A 65 1.62 -15.28 -12.16
CA PHE A 65 1.94 -15.01 -10.76
C PHE A 65 1.78 -13.53 -10.41
N VAL A 66 2.36 -12.63 -11.21
CA VAL A 66 2.28 -11.18 -10.99
C VAL A 66 0.84 -10.67 -11.06
N GLN A 67 0.03 -11.17 -11.98
CA GLN A 67 -1.39 -10.81 -12.10
C GLN A 67 -2.20 -11.25 -10.86
N ASN A 68 -1.93 -12.45 -10.33
CA ASN A 68 -2.61 -12.92 -9.12
C ASN A 68 -2.16 -12.15 -7.87
N ILE A 69 -0.86 -11.82 -7.77
CA ILE A 69 -0.35 -10.97 -6.69
C ILE A 69 -0.98 -9.59 -6.74
N THR A 70 -1.08 -8.95 -7.91
CA THR A 70 -1.70 -7.62 -7.97
C THR A 70 -3.17 -7.64 -7.60
N ALA A 71 -3.89 -8.74 -7.83
CA ALA A 71 -5.30 -8.85 -7.51
C ALA A 71 -5.55 -8.70 -5.99
N LEU A 72 -4.59 -9.09 -5.15
CA LEU A 72 -4.65 -8.89 -3.70
C LEU A 72 -4.67 -7.39 -3.33
N GLY A 73 -4.06 -6.53 -4.13
CA GLY A 73 -4.14 -5.07 -3.98
C GLY A 73 -5.35 -4.42 -4.63
N GLY A 74 -6.23 -5.21 -5.26
CA GLY A 74 -7.40 -4.72 -5.98
C GLY A 74 -8.56 -4.42 -5.04
N TRP A 75 -9.37 -3.41 -5.39
CA TRP A 75 -10.53 -2.99 -4.59
C TRP A 75 -11.53 -4.11 -4.27
N PRO A 76 -11.81 -5.11 -5.14
CA PRO A 76 -12.77 -6.17 -4.80
C PRO A 76 -12.25 -7.04 -3.64
N VAL A 77 -10.99 -7.45 -3.71
CA VAL A 77 -10.35 -8.28 -2.69
C VAL A 77 -10.24 -7.49 -1.38
N LEU A 78 -9.70 -6.28 -1.43
CA LEU A 78 -9.56 -5.42 -0.24
C LEU A 78 -10.91 -5.11 0.43
N THR A 79 -11.98 -4.93 -0.35
CA THR A 79 -13.34 -4.73 0.18
C THR A 79 -13.81 -5.97 0.93
N VAL A 80 -13.71 -7.16 0.33
CA VAL A 80 -14.11 -8.42 0.98
C VAL A 80 -13.33 -8.63 2.28
N PHE A 81 -12.01 -8.48 2.25
CA PHE A 81 -11.16 -8.63 3.45
C PHE A 81 -11.51 -7.61 4.54
N SER A 82 -11.76 -6.36 4.16
CA SER A 82 -12.15 -5.30 5.10
C SER A 82 -13.53 -5.56 5.72
N LEU A 83 -14.49 -6.04 4.95
CA LEU A 83 -15.82 -6.42 5.45
C LEU A 83 -15.76 -7.62 6.40
N LEU A 84 -14.95 -8.64 6.07
CA LEU A 84 -14.75 -9.79 6.95
C LEU A 84 -14.14 -9.38 8.29
N LEU A 85 -13.10 -8.54 8.27
CA LEU A 85 -12.51 -8.01 9.51
C LEU A 85 -13.50 -7.13 10.28
N ALA A 86 -14.22 -6.24 9.59
CA ALA A 86 -15.25 -5.40 10.21
C ALA A 86 -16.33 -6.25 10.90
N GLY A 87 -16.84 -7.29 10.23
CA GLY A 87 -17.80 -8.24 10.80
C GLY A 87 -17.27 -8.93 12.05
N ALA A 88 -16.02 -9.42 12.01
CA ALA A 88 -15.39 -10.02 13.19
C ALA A 88 -15.27 -9.00 14.36
N LEU A 89 -14.86 -7.77 14.07
CA LEU A 89 -14.75 -6.71 15.08
C LEU A 89 -16.12 -6.36 15.69
N ILE A 90 -17.19 -6.34 14.90
CA ILE A 90 -18.57 -6.11 15.36
C ILE A 90 -19.02 -7.25 16.29
N ILE A 91 -18.82 -8.51 15.88
CA ILE A 91 -19.18 -9.69 16.68
C ILE A 91 -18.47 -9.66 18.04
N HIS A 92 -17.21 -9.26 18.07
CA HIS A 92 -16.41 -9.15 19.29
C HIS A 92 -16.53 -7.80 20.01
N LYS A 93 -17.46 -6.92 19.58
CA LYS A 93 -17.73 -5.59 20.16
C LYS A 93 -16.48 -4.68 20.25
N GLN A 94 -15.55 -4.83 19.32
CA GLN A 94 -14.28 -4.10 19.24
C GLN A 94 -14.44 -2.78 18.46
N TRP A 95 -15.32 -1.90 18.92
CA TRP A 95 -15.72 -0.67 18.21
C TRP A 95 -14.55 0.27 17.90
N SER A 96 -13.59 0.43 18.83
CA SER A 96 -12.42 1.29 18.60
C SER A 96 -11.58 0.82 17.41
N PHE A 97 -11.40 -0.50 17.25
CA PHE A 97 -10.67 -1.06 16.10
C PHE A 97 -11.49 -0.97 14.81
N LEU A 98 -12.81 -1.10 14.90
CA LEU A 98 -13.70 -0.91 13.75
C LEU A 98 -13.59 0.51 13.21
N PHE A 99 -13.62 1.53 14.08
CA PHE A 99 -13.46 2.92 13.66
C PHE A 99 -12.09 3.18 13.03
N VAL A 100 -11.02 2.61 13.58
CA VAL A 100 -9.68 2.69 12.97
C VAL A 100 -9.69 2.06 11.57
N LEU A 101 -10.24 0.85 11.42
CA LEU A 101 -10.31 0.17 10.13
C LEU A 101 -11.08 1.02 9.10
N LEU A 102 -12.27 1.52 9.45
CA LEU A 102 -13.09 2.32 8.55
C LEU A 102 -12.40 3.63 8.17
N ALA A 103 -11.79 4.32 9.14
CA ALA A 103 -11.05 5.56 8.88
C ALA A 103 -9.83 5.32 7.97
N VAL A 104 -9.12 4.20 8.14
CA VAL A 104 -8.01 3.80 7.25
C VAL A 104 -8.52 3.54 5.84
N VAL A 105 -9.53 2.67 5.66
CA VAL A 105 -10.02 2.26 4.34
C VAL A 105 -10.63 3.44 3.57
N ILE A 106 -11.54 4.18 4.20
CA ILE A 106 -12.25 5.29 3.55
C ILE A 106 -11.27 6.44 3.29
N GLY A 107 -10.49 6.81 4.30
CA GLY A 107 -9.57 7.95 4.20
C GLY A 107 -8.46 7.71 3.18
N GLU A 108 -7.88 6.51 3.12
CA GLU A 108 -6.87 6.19 2.11
C GLU A 108 -7.46 6.28 0.71
N THR A 109 -8.64 5.70 0.48
CA THR A 109 -9.32 5.75 -0.83
C THR A 109 -9.53 7.19 -1.29
N VAL A 110 -10.03 8.05 -0.40
CA VAL A 110 -10.29 9.47 -0.70
C VAL A 110 -8.98 10.22 -0.97
N ILE A 111 -7.99 10.09 -0.09
CA ILE A 111 -6.70 10.81 -0.22
C ILE A 111 -5.99 10.40 -1.50
N THR A 112 -5.88 9.10 -1.77
CA THR A 112 -5.23 8.59 -2.99
C THR A 112 -5.96 9.05 -4.25
N GLY A 113 -7.30 9.06 -4.25
CA GLY A 113 -8.09 9.59 -5.36
C GLY A 113 -7.83 11.07 -5.61
N MET A 114 -7.87 11.90 -4.56
CA MET A 114 -7.59 13.34 -4.67
C MET A 114 -6.17 13.63 -5.16
N LEU A 115 -5.18 12.87 -4.68
CA LEU A 115 -3.80 13.04 -5.12
C LEU A 115 -3.63 12.67 -6.60
N LYS A 116 -4.31 11.61 -7.07
CA LYS A 116 -4.30 11.24 -8.49
C LYS A 116 -4.84 12.35 -9.37
N ASP A 117 -5.99 12.91 -9.01
CA ASP A 117 -6.62 14.01 -9.76
C ASP A 117 -5.76 15.28 -9.73
N PHE A 118 -5.07 15.53 -8.60
CA PHE A 118 -4.20 16.68 -8.44
C PHE A 118 -2.92 16.59 -9.28
N PHE A 119 -2.24 15.43 -9.30
CA PHE A 119 -0.96 15.28 -9.99
C PHE A 119 -1.11 14.98 -11.49
N GLY A 120 -2.16 14.28 -11.92
CA GLY A 120 -2.42 14.02 -13.33
C GLY A 120 -1.26 13.35 -14.09
N ARG A 121 -0.43 12.55 -13.40
CA ARG A 121 0.77 11.94 -14.00
C ARG A 121 0.34 10.82 -14.96
N VAL A 122 0.70 10.99 -16.23
CA VAL A 122 0.52 9.98 -17.28
C VAL A 122 1.23 8.66 -16.91
N ARG A 123 0.58 7.53 -17.19
CA ARG A 123 1.14 6.17 -16.98
C ARG A 123 2.27 5.89 -17.97
N PRO A 124 3.09 4.83 -17.74
CA PRO A 124 4.04 4.37 -18.76
C PRO A 124 3.29 3.96 -20.04
N ASP A 125 3.37 4.76 -21.10
CA ASP A 125 2.66 4.55 -22.38
C ASP A 125 3.58 4.05 -23.51
N PHE A 126 4.89 4.04 -23.27
CA PHE A 126 5.92 3.54 -24.19
C PHE A 126 6.05 2.01 -24.22
N LEU A 127 5.22 1.27 -23.45
CA LEU A 127 5.14 -0.19 -23.47
C LEU A 127 3.70 -0.66 -23.21
N PRO A 128 3.32 -1.87 -23.64
CA PRO A 128 1.99 -2.41 -23.38
C PRO A 128 1.71 -2.65 -21.90
N HIS A 129 0.51 -2.28 -21.45
CA HIS A 129 0.01 -2.62 -20.11
C HIS A 129 -0.45 -4.07 -20.08
N LEU A 130 0.05 -4.84 -19.10
CA LEU A 130 -0.28 -6.27 -18.95
C LEU A 130 -1.50 -6.50 -18.02
N THR A 131 -2.20 -5.42 -17.67
CA THR A 131 -3.46 -5.40 -16.92
C THR A 131 -4.20 -4.11 -17.24
N ALA A 132 -5.52 -4.13 -17.15
CA ALA A 132 -6.33 -2.92 -17.30
C ALA A 132 -6.03 -1.89 -16.18
N ALA A 133 -5.97 -0.62 -16.55
CA ALA A 133 -5.91 0.51 -15.63
C ALA A 133 -6.50 1.77 -16.28
N SER A 134 -7.35 2.50 -15.56
CA SER A 134 -8.16 3.60 -16.11
C SER A 134 -8.03 4.96 -15.41
N SER A 135 -7.22 5.04 -14.34
CA SER A 135 -6.96 6.28 -13.59
C SER A 135 -5.50 6.73 -13.74
N GLU A 136 -5.17 7.95 -13.30
CA GLU A 136 -3.82 8.52 -13.31
C GLU A 136 -2.75 7.63 -12.63
N SER A 137 -1.47 7.85 -12.95
CA SER A 137 -0.38 6.99 -12.45
C SER A 137 0.04 7.30 -11.02
N PHE A 138 0.21 8.58 -10.67
CA PHE A 138 0.80 8.97 -9.39
C PHE A 138 -0.26 9.47 -8.38
N PRO A 139 -0.22 9.01 -7.11
CA PRO A 139 0.51 7.84 -6.61
C PRO A 139 -0.20 6.52 -7.00
N SER A 140 0.50 5.39 -6.84
CA SER A 140 -0.07 4.07 -7.11
C SER A 140 -1.11 3.67 -6.06
N GLY A 141 -2.38 3.55 -6.47
CA GLY A 141 -3.47 3.20 -5.55
C GLY A 141 -3.39 1.79 -4.97
N HIS A 142 -3.02 0.77 -5.77
CA HIS A 142 -2.83 -0.59 -5.22
C HIS A 142 -1.74 -0.61 -4.15
N SER A 143 -0.69 0.19 -4.32
CA SER A 143 0.42 0.29 -3.36
C SER A 143 -0.02 1.02 -2.09
N ALA A 144 -0.78 2.12 -2.23
CA ALA A 144 -1.33 2.88 -1.12
C ALA A 144 -2.34 2.07 -0.30
N SER A 145 -3.35 1.49 -0.94
CA SER A 145 -4.35 0.66 -0.26
C SER A 145 -3.71 -0.59 0.37
N ALA A 146 -2.75 -1.24 -0.29
CA ALA A 146 -2.03 -2.35 0.31
C ALA A 146 -1.27 -1.93 1.58
N ALA A 147 -0.49 -0.84 1.52
CA ALA A 147 0.25 -0.35 2.68
C ALA A 147 -0.70 0.05 3.82
N ALA A 148 -1.78 0.77 3.54
CA ALA A 148 -2.73 1.18 4.57
C ALA A 148 -3.45 -0.01 5.22
N ILE A 149 -4.00 -0.91 4.41
CA ILE A 149 -4.91 -1.98 4.88
C ILE A 149 -4.10 -3.17 5.42
N TYR A 150 -3.13 -3.70 4.67
CA TYR A 150 -2.41 -4.91 5.11
C TYR A 150 -1.47 -4.66 6.29
N LEU A 151 -0.91 -3.44 6.45
CA LEU A 151 -0.16 -3.11 7.67
C LEU A 151 -1.10 -2.96 8.87
N THR A 152 -2.28 -2.37 8.68
CA THR A 152 -3.31 -2.31 9.74
C THR A 152 -3.75 -3.72 10.15
N PHE A 153 -3.93 -4.63 9.19
CA PHE A 153 -4.26 -6.04 9.46
C PHE A 153 -3.12 -6.74 10.21
N GLY A 154 -1.89 -6.58 9.73
CA GLY A 154 -0.71 -7.15 10.38
C GLY A 154 -0.58 -6.70 11.83
N LEU A 155 -0.85 -5.43 12.11
CA LEU A 155 -0.87 -4.88 13.47
C LEU A 155 -2.03 -5.43 14.30
N ALA A 156 -3.24 -5.52 13.74
CA ALA A 156 -4.39 -6.10 14.43
C ALA A 156 -4.13 -7.56 14.83
N ILE A 157 -3.60 -8.36 13.90
CA ILE A 157 -3.21 -9.76 14.13
C ILE A 157 -2.08 -9.83 15.18
N ALA A 158 -1.04 -9.02 15.03
CA ALA A 158 0.08 -9.01 15.98
C ALA A 158 -0.32 -8.54 17.40
N ASN A 159 -1.44 -7.84 17.56
CA ASN A 159 -1.95 -7.45 18.89
C ASN A 159 -2.72 -8.58 19.59
N VAL A 160 -3.26 -9.55 18.86
CA VAL A 160 -3.99 -10.70 19.46
C VAL A 160 -3.09 -11.92 19.68
N LEU A 161 -1.93 -11.97 19.03
CA LEU A 161 -0.98 -13.07 19.15
C LEU A 161 -0.10 -12.92 20.41
N LYS A 162 -0.07 -13.96 21.25
CA LYS A 162 0.74 -13.99 22.48
C LYS A 162 2.24 -14.20 22.20
N GLN A 163 2.58 -15.01 21.20
CA GLN A 163 3.97 -15.40 20.93
C GLN A 163 4.69 -14.33 20.10
N ARG A 164 5.85 -13.87 20.57
CA ARG A 164 6.67 -12.85 19.87
C ARG A 164 7.04 -13.24 18.43
N ALA A 165 7.35 -14.52 18.19
CA ALA A 165 7.66 -15.02 16.85
C ALA A 165 6.45 -14.89 15.90
N ALA A 166 5.25 -15.24 16.37
CA ALA A 166 4.03 -15.12 15.58
C ALA A 166 3.67 -13.66 15.29
N ARG A 167 3.89 -12.74 16.25
CA ARG A 167 3.72 -11.29 16.03
C ARG A 167 4.64 -10.77 14.92
N ARG A 168 5.93 -11.14 14.99
CA ARG A 168 6.94 -10.77 13.98
C ARG A 168 6.61 -11.36 12.60
N TYR A 169 6.16 -12.61 12.58
CA TYR A 169 5.73 -13.26 11.35
C TYR A 169 4.55 -12.54 10.71
N ALA A 170 3.51 -12.19 11.47
CA ALA A 170 2.34 -11.47 10.96
C ALA A 170 2.74 -10.11 10.33
N LEU A 171 3.59 -9.33 11.02
CA LEU A 171 4.08 -8.06 10.50
C LEU A 171 4.98 -8.23 9.27
N GLY A 172 5.89 -9.21 9.29
CA GLY A 172 6.76 -9.53 8.17
C GLY A 172 5.98 -9.98 6.94
N ALA A 173 4.97 -10.84 7.12
CA ALA A 173 4.09 -11.30 6.05
C ALA A 173 3.31 -10.14 5.42
N SER A 174 2.76 -9.23 6.23
CA SER A 174 2.12 -8.00 5.72
C SER A 174 3.09 -7.14 4.91
N LEU A 175 4.31 -6.92 5.39
CA LEU A 175 5.32 -6.14 4.66
C LEU A 175 5.71 -6.79 3.33
N VAL A 176 5.93 -8.10 3.32
CA VAL A 176 6.20 -8.85 2.08
C VAL A 176 5.05 -8.73 1.10
N LEU A 177 3.81 -8.87 1.57
CA LEU A 177 2.63 -8.75 0.71
C LEU A 177 2.50 -7.34 0.11
N VAL A 178 2.67 -6.29 0.92
CA VAL A 178 2.66 -4.89 0.45
C VAL A 178 3.73 -4.64 -0.60
N PHE A 179 4.93 -5.17 -0.37
CA PHE A 179 6.03 -5.07 -1.33
C PHE A 179 5.69 -5.79 -2.64
N LEU A 180 5.22 -7.04 -2.57
CA LEU A 180 4.87 -7.84 -3.74
C LEU A 180 3.75 -7.20 -4.57
N ILE A 181 2.71 -6.65 -3.91
CA ILE A 181 1.64 -5.93 -4.59
C ILE A 181 2.19 -4.69 -5.30
N GLY A 182 3.02 -3.87 -4.64
CA GLY A 182 3.61 -2.71 -5.28
C GLY A 182 4.52 -3.08 -6.46
N ALA A 183 5.42 -4.04 -6.26
CA ALA A 183 6.31 -4.56 -7.31
C ALA A 183 5.51 -5.08 -8.51
N SER A 184 4.40 -5.78 -8.29
CA SER A 184 3.56 -6.30 -9.37
C SER A 184 3.04 -5.19 -10.29
N ARG A 185 2.80 -3.97 -9.77
CA ARG A 185 2.35 -2.84 -10.58
C ARG A 185 3.40 -2.34 -11.56
N VAL A 186 4.67 -2.40 -11.16
CA VAL A 186 5.81 -2.07 -12.03
C VAL A 186 6.00 -3.17 -13.07
N PHE A 187 5.95 -4.43 -12.66
CA PHE A 187 6.03 -5.57 -13.60
C PHE A 187 4.91 -5.52 -14.65
N LEU A 188 3.68 -5.17 -14.27
CA LEU A 188 2.57 -5.07 -15.22
C LEU A 188 2.63 -3.82 -16.12
N GLY A 189 3.63 -2.94 -15.92
CA GLY A 189 3.87 -1.79 -16.78
C GLY A 189 2.89 -0.64 -16.59
N VAL A 190 2.09 -0.68 -15.52
CA VAL A 190 1.00 0.28 -15.29
C VAL A 190 1.40 1.42 -14.36
N HIS A 191 2.55 1.31 -13.68
CA HIS A 191 3.08 2.33 -12.77
C HIS A 191 4.60 2.38 -12.85
N TYR A 192 5.15 3.57 -12.64
CA TYR A 192 6.57 3.75 -12.42
C TYR A 192 6.98 3.33 -11.00
N PRO A 193 8.25 2.96 -10.76
CA PRO A 193 8.76 2.69 -9.40
C PRO A 193 8.47 3.82 -8.40
N THR A 194 8.59 5.08 -8.80
CA THR A 194 8.31 6.21 -7.91
C THR A 194 6.83 6.33 -7.54
N ASP A 195 5.90 5.97 -8.43
CA ASP A 195 4.46 5.94 -8.12
C ASP A 195 4.16 4.93 -7.01
N VAL A 196 4.83 3.79 -7.04
CA VAL A 196 4.67 2.70 -6.07
C VAL A 196 5.21 3.11 -4.70
N ILE A 197 6.42 3.68 -4.65
CA ILE A 197 7.03 4.17 -3.41
C ILE A 197 6.17 5.30 -2.80
N ALA A 198 5.70 6.23 -3.62
CA ALA A 198 4.80 7.29 -3.17
C ALA A 198 3.48 6.71 -2.64
N GLY A 199 2.92 5.70 -3.31
CA GLY A 199 1.74 4.98 -2.83
C GLY A 199 1.96 4.35 -1.45
N TRP A 200 3.05 3.59 -1.26
CA TRP A 200 3.40 3.04 0.05
C TRP A 200 3.51 4.11 1.14
N CYS A 201 4.11 5.27 0.82
CA CYS A 201 4.22 6.39 1.73
C CYS A 201 2.85 6.98 2.11
N VAL A 202 1.95 7.18 1.14
CA VAL A 202 0.58 7.66 1.41
C VAL A 202 -0.14 6.70 2.36
N GLY A 203 -0.13 5.41 2.04
CA GLY A 203 -0.81 4.40 2.85
C GLY A 203 -0.24 4.28 4.27
N ALA A 204 1.09 4.25 4.40
CA ALA A 204 1.77 4.16 5.69
C ALA A 204 1.59 5.43 6.54
N ALA A 205 1.65 6.62 5.92
CA ALA A 205 1.38 7.89 6.59
C ALA A 205 -0.06 7.92 7.13
N TRP A 206 -1.04 7.59 6.28
CA TRP A 206 -2.45 7.62 6.68
C TRP A 206 -2.75 6.62 7.81
N ALA A 207 -2.30 5.37 7.68
CA ALA A 207 -2.48 4.36 8.73
C ALA A 207 -1.83 4.78 10.06
N SER A 208 -0.62 5.36 10.01
CA SER A 208 0.07 5.87 11.20
C SER A 208 -0.68 7.04 11.84
N ALA A 209 -1.20 7.96 11.04
CA ALA A 209 -1.97 9.11 11.52
C ALA A 209 -3.28 8.68 12.20
N VAL A 210 -4.05 7.78 11.60
CA VAL A 210 -5.28 7.24 12.18
C VAL A 210 -4.98 6.49 13.49
N TRP A 211 -3.94 5.65 13.50
CA TRP A 211 -3.53 4.93 14.70
C TRP A 211 -3.11 5.90 15.83
N LEU A 212 -2.34 6.94 15.52
CA LEU A 212 -1.91 7.96 16.48
C LEU A 212 -3.11 8.73 17.06
N ALA A 213 -4.08 9.09 16.21
CA ALA A 213 -5.30 9.75 16.64
C ALA A 213 -6.09 8.87 17.61
N ALA A 214 -6.30 7.60 17.25
CA ALA A 214 -6.97 6.63 18.11
C ALA A 214 -6.22 6.38 19.42
N TRP A 215 -4.88 6.30 19.37
CA TRP A 215 -4.05 6.17 20.57
C TRP A 215 -4.22 7.39 21.49
N ARG A 216 -4.14 8.62 20.97
CA ARG A 216 -4.34 9.84 21.78
C ARG A 216 -5.72 9.90 22.43
N LEU A 217 -6.78 9.59 21.69
CA LEU A 217 -8.15 9.61 22.22
C LEU A 217 -8.34 8.60 23.37
N ASN A 218 -7.71 7.43 23.28
CA ASN A 218 -7.82 6.39 24.31
C ASN A 218 -6.92 6.63 25.54
N ASN A 219 -5.90 7.49 25.45
CA ASN A 219 -4.98 7.78 26.57
C ASN A 219 -5.26 9.14 27.24
N ASN A 220 -6.11 9.97 26.64
CA ASN A 220 -6.57 11.25 27.19
C ASN A 220 -8.00 11.19 27.77
N ALA A 221 -8.63 10.01 27.76
CA ALA A 221 -9.95 9.72 28.34
C ALA A 221 -9.80 8.91 29.62
#